data_AF-A0A7J6L2B0-F1
#
_entry.id   AF-A0A7J6L2B0-F1
#
_cell.length_a   1.000
_cell.length_b   1.000
_cell.length_c   1.000
_cell.angle_alpha   90.00
_cell.angle_beta   90.00
_cell.angle_gamma   90.00
#
_symmetry.space_group_name_H-M   'P 1'
#
loop_
_entity.id
_entity.type
_entity.pdbx_description
1 polymer ?
#
loop_
_entity_poly.entity_id
_entity_poly.type
_entity_poly.pdbx_seq_one_letter_code
_entity_poly.pdbx_strand_id
1 'polypeptide(L)'
;MVLGIRGLRLLSFFGRSEKHPDSRSLVNASQLEYRLSLPSDKFERNKLMPDGGNFVAVNPLARKRKAVVASLGSGLVSRPKYGKWVYIDDVKVRKDWRRKGVATQLIKRLLAYLYEGWPDVDGAYLGVLPTNEPAIRLYKKLGFVYKGVTGGWDGYVFSFSLPSAVAHLPKDPPITEMRLPTITDLGLAQDYYNLFVLARRALYPGSSITIEDASRLEYRCALPSDKLVRDAPKIDDSADFVAVDPTAKRGEPVVGSLEYALMSVPGYRKWVYINDVGVREDWMRKGDVGVGVQIHKGWPDVDGAYLVVGKSEKSAKDFYEKVGFNYKGKSGPHDGYVFYFDSPSANLPKDLPSIYISLPLTTNSFVEQFFYDLIIPDSE
;
A
#
# COMPACT_ATOMS: atom_id res chain seq x y z
N MET A 1 25.96 46.92 72.32
CA MET A 1 26.75 45.79 71.79
C MET A 1 25.84 45.00 70.86
N VAL A 2 25.91 45.31 69.56
CA VAL A 2 25.12 44.70 68.48
C VAL A 2 26.14 44.34 67.40
N LEU A 3 26.21 43.07 67.01
CA LEU A 3 27.01 42.62 65.88
C LEU A 3 26.16 41.66 65.05
N GLY A 4 25.65 42.18 63.94
CA GLY A 4 25.01 41.41 62.88
C GLY A 4 26.07 40.87 61.92
N ILE A 5 25.84 39.66 61.42
CA ILE A 5 26.53 39.14 60.24
C ILE A 5 25.47 38.74 59.22
N ARG A 6 25.46 39.52 58.14
CA ARG A 6 24.79 39.28 56.87
C ARG A 6 25.60 38.27 56.04
N GLY A 7 24.92 37.45 55.24
CA GLY A 7 25.45 36.99 53.95
C GLY A 7 25.49 35.49 53.72
N LEU A 8 24.32 34.85 53.56
CA LEU A 8 24.22 33.57 52.85
C LEU A 8 24.27 33.86 51.34
N ARG A 9 25.37 33.51 50.65
CA ARG A 9 25.42 33.40 49.19
C ARG A 9 25.00 31.99 48.79
N LEU A 10 23.83 31.84 48.17
CA LEU A 10 23.50 30.65 47.39
C LEU A 10 24.47 30.55 46.21
N LEU A 11 25.29 29.50 46.20
CA LEU A 11 25.99 29.04 45.00
C LEU A 11 24.96 28.33 44.11
N SER A 12 24.44 29.04 43.12
CA SER A 12 23.74 28.43 42.00
C SER A 12 24.74 27.62 41.17
N PHE A 13 24.67 26.30 41.29
CA PHE A 13 25.25 25.38 40.32
C PHE A 13 24.55 25.61 38.98
N PHE A 14 25.16 26.43 38.12
CA PHE A 14 24.86 26.40 36.68
C PHE A 14 25.36 25.05 36.15
N GLY A 15 24.47 24.06 36.17
CA GLY A 15 24.64 22.86 35.36
C GLY A 15 24.75 23.30 33.89
N ARG A 16 25.97 23.28 33.36
CA ARG A 16 26.15 23.22 31.90
C ARG A 16 25.38 22.01 31.44
N SER A 17 24.25 22.22 30.77
CA SER A 17 23.64 21.22 29.92
C SER A 17 24.73 20.80 28.95
N GLU A 18 25.31 19.62 29.20
CA GLU A 18 26.05 18.92 28.17
C GLU A 18 25.08 18.78 27.00
N LYS A 19 25.35 19.54 25.93
CA LYS A 19 24.72 19.30 24.64
C LYS A 19 25.11 17.89 24.27
N HIS A 20 24.24 16.92 24.58
CA HIS A 20 24.34 15.59 24.01
C HIS A 20 24.58 15.77 22.51
N PRO A 21 25.68 15.24 21.95
CA PRO A 21 25.94 15.37 20.54
C PRO A 21 24.70 14.91 19.80
N ASP A 22 24.13 15.79 18.97
CA ASP A 22 22.89 15.53 18.25
C ASP A 22 23.10 14.20 17.52
N SER A 23 22.39 13.15 17.96
CA SER A 23 22.55 11.75 17.52
C SER A 23 22.31 11.55 16.02
N ARG A 24 21.95 12.65 15.33
CA ARG A 24 21.81 12.81 13.88
C ARG A 24 23.14 12.77 13.11
N SER A 25 24.29 12.83 13.79
CA SER A 25 25.62 12.80 13.16
C SER A 25 26.24 11.41 12.98
N LEU A 26 25.64 10.35 13.54
CA LEU A 26 26.29 9.04 13.65
C LEU A 26 25.88 7.99 12.62
N VAL A 27 24.84 8.24 11.82
CA VAL A 27 24.30 7.24 10.87
C VAL A 27 24.74 7.58 9.44
N ASN A 28 25.55 6.71 8.85
CA ASN A 28 25.95 6.78 7.44
C ASN A 28 24.84 6.19 6.54
N ALA A 29 24.86 6.53 5.24
CA ALA A 29 23.90 6.00 4.27
C ALA A 29 23.86 4.47 4.24
N SER A 30 24.98 3.79 4.45
CA SER A 30 25.03 2.32 4.51
C SER A 30 24.27 1.70 5.70
N GLN A 31 23.94 2.50 6.72
CA GLN A 31 23.23 2.07 7.93
C GLN A 31 21.72 2.39 7.87
N LEU A 32 21.23 2.89 6.73
CA LEU A 32 19.82 3.17 6.54
C LEU A 32 19.03 1.91 6.16
N GLU A 33 17.80 1.86 6.67
CA GLU A 33 16.62 1.16 6.14
C GLU A 33 16.43 1.41 4.65
N TYR A 34 16.50 0.44 3.74
CA TYR A 34 16.04 0.62 2.34
C TYR A 34 14.91 -0.35 2.06
N ARG A 35 13.72 0.16 1.72
CA ARG A 35 12.53 -0.67 1.49
C ARG A 35 11.45 0.05 0.71
N LEU A 36 10.42 -0.69 0.30
CA LEU A 36 9.17 -0.08 -0.12
C LEU A 36 8.57 0.75 1.03
N SER A 37 7.92 1.85 0.66
CA SER A 37 7.28 2.72 1.64
C SER A 37 6.15 2.01 2.35
N LEU A 38 6.05 2.20 3.65
CA LEU A 38 4.94 1.76 4.47
C LEU A 38 3.84 2.82 4.53
N PRO A 39 2.59 2.42 4.83
CA PRO A 39 1.48 3.34 5.15
C PRO A 39 1.86 4.44 6.15
N SER A 40 2.64 4.06 7.15
CA SER A 40 3.06 4.90 8.27
C SER A 40 4.16 5.90 7.89
N ASP A 41 4.86 5.69 6.79
CA ASP A 41 5.96 6.56 6.36
C ASP A 41 5.41 7.93 5.98
N LYS A 42 6.05 8.97 6.51
CA LYS A 42 5.69 10.37 6.25
C LYS A 42 6.79 11.02 5.39
N PHE A 43 6.45 11.31 4.14
CA PHE A 43 7.29 12.00 3.16
C PHE A 43 6.41 12.69 2.12
N GLU A 44 6.99 13.61 1.34
CA GLU A 44 6.29 14.24 0.23
C GLU A 44 6.15 13.25 -0.92
N ARG A 45 4.93 12.80 -1.21
CA ARG A 45 4.62 11.95 -2.36
C ARG A 45 4.45 12.79 -3.62
N ASN A 46 4.76 12.20 -4.77
CA ASN A 46 4.40 12.80 -6.05
C ASN A 46 2.86 12.77 -6.18
N LYS A 47 2.26 13.93 -6.47
CA LYS A 47 0.81 14.05 -6.69
C LYS A 47 0.37 13.54 -8.07
N LEU A 48 1.30 13.46 -9.02
CA LEU A 48 1.00 13.09 -10.41
C LEU A 48 0.86 11.58 -10.60
N MET A 49 1.38 10.78 -9.66
CA MET A 49 1.36 9.31 -9.74
C MET A 49 1.07 8.73 -8.35
N PRO A 50 -0.18 8.88 -7.84
CA PRO A 50 -0.54 8.43 -6.50
C PRO A 50 -0.38 6.91 -6.32
N ASP A 51 -0.50 6.13 -7.40
CA ASP A 51 -0.41 4.66 -7.40
C ASP A 51 1.00 4.12 -7.65
N GLY A 52 1.98 5.01 -7.90
CA GLY A 52 3.37 4.64 -7.99
C GLY A 52 3.87 4.05 -6.67
N GLY A 53 4.49 2.88 -6.72
CA GLY A 53 5.20 2.31 -5.59
C GLY A 53 6.32 3.25 -5.17
N ASN A 54 6.36 3.65 -3.89
CA ASN A 54 7.43 4.49 -3.38
C ASN A 54 8.51 3.63 -2.73
N PHE A 55 9.77 3.96 -2.97
CA PHE A 55 10.92 3.32 -2.34
C PHE A 55 11.62 4.35 -1.44
N VAL A 56 11.91 3.97 -0.20
CA VAL A 56 12.34 4.90 0.84
C VAL A 56 13.66 4.47 1.47
N ALA A 57 14.42 5.48 1.90
CA ALA A 57 15.51 5.32 2.84
C ALA A 57 15.06 5.80 4.22
N VAL A 58 15.20 4.96 5.24
CA VAL A 58 14.67 5.16 6.59
C VAL A 58 15.82 5.09 7.58
N ASN A 59 15.88 6.04 8.50
CA ASN A 59 16.80 5.99 9.63
C ASN A 59 16.15 5.17 10.76
N PRO A 60 16.60 3.94 11.03
CA PRO A 60 15.98 3.06 12.02
C PRO A 60 16.16 3.59 13.46
N LEU A 61 17.13 4.46 13.70
CA LEU A 61 17.41 5.04 15.02
C LEU A 61 16.56 6.30 15.30
N ALA A 62 15.77 6.77 14.33
CA ALA A 62 14.94 7.95 14.50
C ALA A 62 13.68 7.63 15.32
N ARG A 63 13.57 8.19 16.53
CA ARG A 63 12.49 7.85 17.48
C ARG A 63 11.05 8.24 17.05
N LYS A 64 10.81 9.10 16.06
CA LYS A 64 9.46 9.50 15.49
C LYS A 64 9.60 10.21 14.12
N ARG A 65 8.48 10.32 13.35
CA ARG A 65 8.07 11.18 12.17
C ARG A 65 9.10 11.65 11.10
N LYS A 66 10.40 11.62 11.38
CA LYS A 66 11.54 11.98 10.53
C LYS A 66 12.40 10.74 10.23
N ALA A 67 11.79 9.56 10.26
CA ALA A 67 12.49 8.32 9.96
C ALA A 67 12.85 8.28 8.47
N VAL A 68 11.95 8.69 7.58
CA VAL A 68 12.27 8.80 6.15
C VAL A 68 13.26 9.93 5.90
N VAL A 69 14.39 9.60 5.28
CA VAL A 69 15.47 10.53 4.93
C VAL A 69 15.58 10.73 3.42
N ALA A 70 15.08 9.79 2.62
CA ALA A 70 14.93 9.92 1.19
C ALA A 70 13.77 9.08 0.67
N SER A 71 13.24 9.45 -0.49
CA SER A 71 12.20 8.72 -1.21
C SER A 71 12.44 8.84 -2.71
N LEU A 72 11.92 7.87 -3.46
CA LEU A 72 11.69 7.97 -4.90
C LEU A 72 10.34 7.36 -5.21
N GLY A 73 9.69 7.84 -6.26
CA GLY A 73 8.55 7.18 -6.87
C GLY A 73 9.01 6.21 -7.96
N SER A 74 8.22 5.18 -8.17
CA SER A 74 8.45 4.21 -9.23
C SER A 74 7.16 3.57 -9.69
N GLY A 75 7.11 3.12 -10.94
CA GLY A 75 5.98 2.35 -11.42
C GLY A 75 6.31 1.51 -12.65
N LEU A 76 5.56 0.43 -12.83
CA LEU A 76 5.75 -0.53 -13.90
C LEU A 76 5.05 -0.06 -15.17
N VAL A 77 5.76 -0.09 -16.29
CA VAL A 77 5.24 0.18 -17.62
C VAL A 77 5.52 -1.04 -18.49
N SER A 78 4.45 -1.65 -19.01
CA SER A 78 4.54 -2.76 -19.95
C SER A 78 4.18 -2.28 -21.34
N ARG A 79 5.03 -2.55 -22.33
CA ARG A 79 4.76 -2.26 -23.75
C ARG A 79 5.08 -3.51 -24.57
N PRO A 80 4.18 -3.99 -25.45
CA PRO A 80 4.39 -5.22 -26.22
C PRO A 80 5.72 -5.28 -26.98
N LYS A 81 6.19 -4.14 -27.50
CA LYS A 81 7.44 -4.04 -28.27
C LYS A 81 8.70 -3.89 -27.43
N TYR A 82 8.57 -3.38 -26.20
CA TYR A 82 9.72 -2.97 -25.39
C TYR A 82 9.86 -3.79 -24.11
N GLY A 83 8.90 -4.67 -23.79
CA GLY A 83 8.90 -5.45 -22.58
C GLY A 83 8.42 -4.65 -21.36
N LYS A 84 8.89 -5.02 -20.17
CA LYS A 84 8.47 -4.44 -18.89
C LYS A 84 9.58 -3.59 -18.32
N TRP A 85 9.27 -2.32 -18.03
CA TRP A 85 10.23 -1.35 -17.52
C TRP A 85 9.69 -0.64 -16.30
N VAL A 86 10.57 -0.25 -15.39
CA VAL A 86 10.21 0.60 -14.25
C VAL A 86 10.61 2.03 -14.52
N TYR A 87 9.66 2.98 -14.51
CA TYR A 87 10.03 4.38 -14.47
C TYR A 87 10.42 4.77 -13.04
N ILE A 88 11.39 5.66 -12.90
CA ILE A 88 11.80 6.26 -11.63
C ILE A 88 11.56 7.76 -11.71
N ASP A 89 10.88 8.30 -10.71
CA ASP A 89 10.58 9.72 -10.60
C ASP A 89 10.74 10.23 -9.16
N ASP A 90 10.62 11.55 -9.01
CA ASP A 90 10.58 12.26 -7.73
C ASP A 90 11.64 11.85 -6.69
N VAL A 91 12.88 11.61 -7.14
CA VAL A 91 14.00 11.24 -6.27
C VAL A 91 14.33 12.42 -5.34
N LYS A 92 13.96 12.29 -4.07
CA LYS A 92 14.09 13.32 -3.04
C LYS A 92 14.98 12.85 -1.90
N VAL A 93 15.92 13.70 -1.50
CA VAL A 93 16.74 13.51 -0.30
C VAL A 93 16.55 14.71 0.62
N ARG A 94 16.24 14.42 1.89
CA ARG A 94 16.09 15.44 2.93
C ARG A 94 17.36 16.28 3.05
N LYS A 95 17.21 17.58 3.25
CA LYS A 95 18.31 18.56 3.12
C LYS A 95 19.53 18.23 3.98
N ASP A 96 19.32 17.75 5.20
CA ASP A 96 20.32 17.30 6.18
C ASP A 96 21.00 15.96 5.86
N TRP A 97 20.51 15.25 4.84
CA TRP A 97 21.03 13.96 4.35
C TRP A 97 21.63 14.04 2.94
N ARG A 98 21.59 15.21 2.30
CA ARG A 98 22.19 15.41 0.98
C ARG A 98 23.72 15.26 1.07
N ARG A 99 24.31 14.85 -0.06
CA ARG A 99 25.77 14.62 -0.22
C ARG A 99 26.36 13.53 0.67
N LYS A 100 25.54 12.74 1.39
CA LYS A 100 25.96 11.57 2.17
C LYS A 100 25.82 10.24 1.41
N GLY A 101 25.61 10.27 0.10
CA GLY A 101 25.43 9.06 -0.71
C GLY A 101 24.05 8.40 -0.64
N VAL A 102 23.08 9.00 0.07
CA VAL A 102 21.74 8.41 0.27
C VAL A 102 21.00 8.13 -1.04
N ALA A 103 20.96 9.10 -1.98
CA ALA A 103 20.32 8.88 -3.29
C ALA A 103 21.01 7.76 -4.10
N THR A 104 22.34 7.69 -4.03
CA THR A 104 23.10 6.62 -4.69
C THR A 104 22.70 5.25 -4.18
N GLN A 105 22.62 5.09 -2.86
CA GLN A 105 22.22 3.82 -2.26
C GLN A 105 20.74 3.52 -2.49
N LEU A 106 19.86 4.52 -2.41
CA LEU A 106 18.43 4.36 -2.66
C LEU A 106 18.16 3.77 -4.07
N ILE A 107 18.75 4.37 -5.10
CA ILE A 107 18.57 3.90 -6.49
C ILE A 107 19.25 2.53 -6.69
N LYS A 108 20.47 2.32 -6.17
CA LYS A 108 21.15 1.02 -6.27
C LYS A 108 20.34 -0.11 -5.67
N ARG A 109 19.76 0.12 -4.49
CA ARG A 109 18.95 -0.87 -3.77
C ARG A 109 17.64 -1.14 -4.49
N LEU A 110 16.99 -0.12 -5.06
CA LEU A 110 15.84 -0.32 -5.95
C LEU A 110 16.21 -1.18 -7.16
N LEU A 111 17.28 -0.84 -7.87
CA LEU A 111 17.68 -1.58 -9.08
C LEU A 111 18.05 -3.04 -8.76
N ALA A 112 18.72 -3.30 -7.65
CA ALA A 112 19.00 -4.67 -7.19
C ALA A 112 17.71 -5.42 -6.84
N TYR A 113 16.79 -4.77 -6.13
CA TYR A 113 15.47 -5.33 -5.81
C TYR A 113 14.68 -5.72 -7.07
N LEU A 114 14.68 -4.86 -8.09
CA LEU A 114 14.05 -5.15 -9.38
C LEU A 114 14.75 -6.30 -10.11
N TYR A 115 16.08 -6.26 -10.19
CA TYR A 115 16.87 -7.27 -10.91
C TYR A 115 16.68 -8.68 -10.35
N GLU A 116 16.64 -8.81 -9.02
CA GLU A 116 16.56 -10.12 -8.37
C GLU A 116 15.11 -10.58 -8.13
N GLY A 117 14.22 -9.66 -7.80
CA GLY A 117 12.84 -9.98 -7.45
C GLY A 117 11.89 -10.06 -8.64
N TRP A 118 12.24 -9.44 -9.77
CA TRP A 118 11.36 -9.25 -10.93
C TRP A 118 12.09 -9.63 -12.23
N PRO A 119 12.33 -10.94 -12.46
CA PRO A 119 13.15 -11.42 -13.58
C PRO A 119 12.55 -11.12 -14.98
N ASP A 120 11.28 -10.72 -15.03
CA ASP A 120 10.57 -10.32 -16.24
C ASP A 120 10.63 -8.80 -16.52
N VAL A 121 11.28 -8.01 -15.66
CA VAL A 121 11.57 -6.59 -15.88
C VAL A 121 12.90 -6.45 -16.61
N ASP A 122 12.90 -5.69 -17.71
CA ASP A 122 14.06 -5.50 -18.59
C ASP A 122 15.03 -4.40 -18.10
N GLY A 123 14.53 -3.50 -17.25
CA GLY A 123 15.30 -2.38 -16.75
C GLY A 123 14.47 -1.27 -16.11
N ALA A 124 15.13 -0.13 -15.90
CA ALA A 124 14.51 1.08 -15.40
C ALA A 124 14.84 2.29 -16.27
N TYR A 125 13.98 3.31 -16.27
CA TYR A 125 14.22 4.57 -16.97
C TYR A 125 13.78 5.78 -16.15
N LEU A 126 14.33 6.94 -16.48
CA LEU A 126 13.97 8.20 -15.84
C LEU A 126 14.17 9.38 -16.79
N GLY A 127 13.46 10.47 -16.50
CA GLY A 127 13.68 11.78 -17.11
C GLY A 127 14.31 12.75 -16.11
N VAL A 128 15.22 13.60 -16.56
CA VAL A 128 15.83 14.63 -15.73
C VAL A 128 15.93 15.95 -16.49
N LEU A 129 15.68 17.07 -15.81
CA LEU A 129 15.89 18.39 -16.43
C LEU A 129 17.36 18.51 -16.87
N PRO A 130 17.64 19.00 -18.10
CA PRO A 130 19.01 19.15 -18.60
C PRO A 130 19.90 20.02 -17.69
N THR A 131 19.30 20.93 -16.93
CA THR A 131 19.98 21.82 -15.98
C THR A 131 20.30 21.17 -14.63
N ASN A 132 19.79 19.97 -14.34
CA ASN A 132 20.02 19.27 -13.07
C ASN A 132 21.29 18.40 -13.14
N GLU A 133 22.44 19.05 -13.31
CA GLU A 133 23.72 18.37 -13.44
C GLU A 133 24.06 17.41 -12.29
N PRO A 134 23.75 17.70 -11.01
CA PRO A 134 24.02 16.76 -9.92
C PRO A 134 23.30 15.42 -10.11
N ALA A 135 22.05 15.43 -10.56
CA ALA A 135 21.28 14.23 -10.84
C ALA A 135 21.83 13.50 -12.09
N ILE A 136 22.14 14.23 -13.15
CA ILE A 136 22.77 13.67 -14.36
C ILE A 136 24.07 12.93 -14.03
N ARG A 137 24.95 13.54 -13.24
CA ARG A 137 26.21 12.91 -12.79
C ARG A 137 25.95 11.67 -11.94
N LEU A 138 24.92 11.70 -11.08
CA LEU A 138 24.51 10.54 -10.28
C LEU A 138 24.06 9.39 -11.19
N TYR A 139 23.16 9.63 -12.14
CA TYR A 139 22.62 8.57 -13.00
C TYR A 139 23.69 7.94 -13.88
N LYS A 140 24.56 8.76 -14.50
CA LYS A 140 25.70 8.26 -15.27
C LYS A 140 26.65 7.40 -14.41
N LYS A 141 26.95 7.84 -13.18
CA LYS A 141 27.76 7.07 -12.22
C LYS A 141 27.12 5.72 -11.85
N LEU A 142 25.80 5.65 -11.87
CA LEU A 142 25.04 4.43 -11.56
C LEU A 142 24.91 3.48 -12.75
N GLY A 143 25.43 3.83 -13.93
CA GLY A 143 25.35 2.98 -15.13
C GLY A 143 24.14 3.28 -16.03
N PHE A 144 23.38 4.34 -15.75
CA PHE A 144 22.35 4.79 -16.69
C PHE A 144 22.98 5.38 -17.96
N VAL A 145 22.40 5.03 -19.10
CA VAL A 145 22.81 5.48 -20.43
C VAL A 145 21.81 6.49 -20.96
N TYR A 146 22.30 7.61 -21.47
CA TYR A 146 21.48 8.64 -22.12
C TYR A 146 20.84 8.10 -23.40
N LYS A 147 19.57 8.42 -23.64
CA LYS A 147 18.80 7.96 -24.82
C LYS A 147 18.15 9.06 -25.65
N GLY A 148 18.28 10.32 -25.24
CA GLY A 148 17.75 11.47 -25.99
C GLY A 148 16.90 12.40 -25.13
N VAL A 149 16.30 13.40 -25.76
CA VAL A 149 15.42 14.36 -25.12
C VAL A 149 13.97 13.99 -25.41
N THR A 150 13.09 14.04 -24.41
CA THR A 150 11.64 13.87 -24.59
C THR A 150 10.90 14.86 -23.69
N GLY A 151 10.03 15.69 -24.28
CA GLY A 151 9.25 16.68 -23.53
C GLY A 151 10.08 17.70 -22.74
N GLY A 152 11.31 17.99 -23.18
CA GLY A 152 12.24 18.89 -22.47
C GLY A 152 13.08 18.23 -21.37
N TRP A 153 12.98 16.90 -21.21
CA TRP A 153 13.75 16.12 -20.24
C TRP A 153 14.79 15.26 -20.94
N ASP A 154 15.99 15.17 -20.38
CA ASP A 154 16.99 14.19 -20.78
C ASP A 154 16.57 12.80 -20.26
N GLY A 155 16.38 11.87 -21.18
CA GLY A 155 16.00 10.49 -20.91
C GLY A 155 17.21 9.59 -20.65
N TYR A 156 17.14 8.79 -19.59
CA TYR A 156 18.18 7.87 -19.16
C TYR A 156 17.60 6.47 -18.92
N VAL A 157 18.32 5.42 -19.33
CA VAL A 157 17.90 4.03 -19.13
C VAL A 157 18.99 3.20 -18.46
N PHE A 158 18.59 2.30 -17.59
CA PHE A 158 19.41 1.26 -17.00
C PHE A 158 18.82 -0.09 -17.43
N SER A 159 19.55 -0.87 -18.24
CA SER A 159 19.04 -2.17 -18.71
C SER A 159 19.73 -3.32 -17.98
N PHE A 160 18.94 -4.26 -17.48
CA PHE A 160 19.44 -5.46 -16.82
C PHE A 160 20.08 -6.46 -17.80
N SER A 161 19.83 -6.31 -19.10
CA SER A 161 20.50 -7.09 -20.14
C SER A 161 21.95 -6.66 -20.40
N LEU A 162 22.37 -5.47 -19.93
CA LEU A 162 23.72 -4.95 -20.15
C LEU A 162 24.65 -5.33 -19.00
N PRO A 163 25.68 -6.16 -19.21
CA PRO A 163 26.60 -6.56 -18.15
C PRO A 163 27.28 -5.38 -17.45
N SER A 164 27.60 -4.32 -18.21
CA SER A 164 28.19 -3.10 -17.67
C SER A 164 27.26 -2.38 -16.69
N ALA A 165 25.95 -2.42 -16.92
CA ALA A 165 24.97 -1.83 -16.01
C ALA A 165 24.84 -2.69 -14.74
N VAL A 166 24.68 -4.00 -14.91
CA VAL A 166 24.58 -4.97 -13.79
C VAL A 166 25.81 -4.93 -12.89
N ALA A 167 27.00 -4.67 -13.43
CA ALA A 167 28.23 -4.51 -12.66
C ALA A 167 28.19 -3.34 -11.64
N HIS A 168 27.27 -2.38 -11.79
CA HIS A 168 27.07 -1.29 -10.82
C HIS A 168 26.15 -1.64 -9.65
N LEU A 169 25.42 -2.76 -9.74
CA LEU A 169 24.57 -3.24 -8.66
C LEU A 169 25.42 -3.63 -7.43
N PRO A 170 24.89 -3.46 -6.21
CA PRO A 170 25.55 -3.97 -5.01
C PRO A 170 25.82 -5.48 -5.15
N LYS A 171 27.00 -5.93 -4.74
CA LYS A 171 27.38 -7.36 -4.77
C LYS A 171 26.82 -8.13 -3.58
N ASP A 172 26.61 -7.44 -2.46
CA ASP A 172 25.91 -8.02 -1.33
C ASP A 172 24.45 -8.21 -1.75
N PRO A 173 23.85 -9.38 -1.49
CA PRO A 173 22.45 -9.59 -1.80
C PRO A 173 21.63 -8.42 -1.22
N PRO A 174 20.62 -7.91 -1.94
CA PRO A 174 19.62 -7.06 -1.33
C PRO A 174 19.18 -7.75 -0.05
N ILE A 175 19.00 -6.96 1.01
CA ILE A 175 18.58 -7.49 2.31
C ILE A 175 17.38 -8.41 2.02
N THR A 176 17.59 -9.72 2.12
CA THR A 176 16.67 -10.78 1.66
C THR A 176 15.38 -10.81 2.48
N GLU A 177 15.30 -9.94 3.48
CA GLU A 177 14.11 -9.64 4.28
C GLU A 177 13.23 -8.53 3.67
N MET A 178 13.59 -7.96 2.51
CA MET A 178 12.65 -7.18 1.67
C MET A 178 11.66 -8.14 1.00
N ARG A 179 10.90 -8.85 1.82
CA ARG A 179 9.65 -9.46 1.40
C ARG A 179 8.71 -8.30 1.06
N LEU A 180 8.16 -8.29 -0.16
CA LEU A 180 6.78 -7.78 -0.28
C LEU A 180 5.99 -8.47 0.83
N PRO A 181 5.17 -7.76 1.63
CA PRO A 181 4.45 -8.39 2.72
C PRO A 181 3.69 -9.61 2.19
N THR A 182 4.29 -10.79 2.40
CA THR A 182 3.62 -12.07 2.39
C THR A 182 3.14 -12.16 3.82
N ILE A 183 1.83 -12.05 3.99
CA ILE A 183 1.18 -12.13 5.29
C ILE A 183 1.34 -13.57 5.76
N THR A 184 2.46 -13.88 6.42
CA THR A 184 2.69 -15.18 7.08
C THR A 184 2.80 -15.00 8.60
N ASP A 185 2.20 -13.95 9.16
CA ASP A 185 1.97 -13.91 10.60
C ASP A 185 0.75 -14.80 10.87
N LEU A 186 1.01 -15.99 11.41
CA LEU A 186 0.02 -17.05 11.66
C LEU A 186 -1.16 -16.61 12.54
N GLY A 187 -1.05 -15.48 13.25
CA GLY A 187 -2.19 -14.85 13.95
C GLY A 187 -3.18 -14.15 13.02
N LEU A 188 -2.71 -13.49 11.95
CA LEU A 188 -3.53 -12.72 11.02
C LEU A 188 -4.35 -13.62 10.08
N ALA A 189 -3.76 -14.71 9.61
CA ALA A 189 -4.46 -15.70 8.79
C ALA A 189 -5.59 -16.39 9.58
N GLN A 190 -5.38 -16.65 10.89
CA GLN A 190 -6.37 -17.29 11.76
C GLN A 190 -7.59 -16.38 12.03
N ASP A 191 -7.43 -15.06 12.07
CA ASP A 191 -8.51 -14.11 12.35
C ASP A 191 -9.39 -13.82 11.11
N TYR A 192 -8.79 -13.69 9.93
CA TYR A 192 -9.53 -13.66 8.67
C TYR A 192 -10.19 -15.01 8.35
N TYR A 193 -9.55 -16.11 8.74
CA TYR A 193 -10.08 -17.46 8.69
C TYR A 193 -11.35 -17.63 9.54
N ASN A 194 -11.34 -17.16 10.80
CA ASN A 194 -12.51 -17.21 11.68
C ASN A 194 -13.70 -16.41 11.11
N LEU A 195 -13.43 -15.37 10.32
CA LEU A 195 -14.44 -14.48 9.74
C LEU A 195 -15.10 -15.03 8.48
N PHE A 196 -14.35 -15.70 7.61
CA PHE A 196 -14.92 -16.46 6.49
C PHE A 196 -15.81 -17.62 7.00
N VAL A 197 -15.40 -18.24 8.11
CA VAL A 197 -16.14 -19.32 8.79
C VAL A 197 -17.44 -18.83 9.45
N LEU A 198 -17.45 -17.62 10.04
CA LEU A 198 -18.64 -17.02 10.67
C LEU A 198 -19.66 -16.52 9.65
N ALA A 199 -19.22 -15.86 8.57
CA ALA A 199 -20.09 -15.49 7.45
C ALA A 199 -20.80 -16.74 6.90
N ARG A 200 -20.07 -17.85 6.78
CA ARG A 200 -20.58 -19.11 6.26
C ARG A 200 -21.60 -19.84 7.16
N ARG A 201 -21.41 -19.87 8.48
CA ARG A 201 -22.37 -20.49 9.42
C ARG A 201 -23.72 -19.77 9.42
N ALA A 202 -23.72 -18.45 9.21
CA ALA A 202 -24.94 -17.68 8.99
C ALA A 202 -25.48 -17.94 7.57
N LEU A 203 -24.59 -17.90 6.57
CA LEU A 203 -24.68 -18.26 5.14
C LEU A 203 -25.68 -19.37 4.78
N TYR A 204 -25.24 -20.63 4.94
CA TYR A 204 -25.85 -21.77 4.25
C TYR A 204 -25.65 -23.10 5.01
N PRO A 205 -26.68 -23.62 5.71
CA PRO A 205 -26.65 -24.98 6.26
C PRO A 205 -26.75 -26.00 5.10
N GLY A 206 -25.61 -26.41 4.54
CA GLY A 206 -25.54 -27.41 3.44
C GLY A 206 -24.36 -27.30 2.45
N SER A 207 -23.44 -26.35 2.63
CA SER A 207 -22.27 -26.18 1.73
C SER A 207 -21.24 -27.30 1.83
N SER A 208 -20.62 -27.68 0.69
CA SER A 208 -19.63 -28.77 0.58
C SER A 208 -18.16 -28.35 0.77
N ILE A 209 -17.82 -27.07 0.55
CA ILE A 209 -16.54 -26.48 0.99
C ILE A 209 -16.48 -26.65 2.51
N THR A 210 -15.44 -27.18 3.11
CA THR A 210 -15.33 -27.34 4.57
C THR A 210 -14.67 -26.11 5.21
N ILE A 211 -14.78 -25.95 6.53
CA ILE A 211 -14.00 -24.95 7.26
C ILE A 211 -12.50 -25.17 6.98
N GLU A 212 -12.12 -26.43 6.84
CA GLU A 212 -10.78 -26.86 6.48
C GLU A 212 -10.35 -26.34 5.10
N ASP A 213 -11.24 -26.34 4.10
CA ASP A 213 -10.92 -25.84 2.76
C ASP A 213 -10.67 -24.32 2.73
N ALA A 214 -11.47 -23.53 3.47
CA ALA A 214 -11.24 -22.09 3.59
C ALA A 214 -9.99 -21.76 4.43
N SER A 215 -9.65 -22.60 5.42
CA SER A 215 -8.43 -22.45 6.25
C SER A 215 -7.14 -22.55 5.46
N ARG A 216 -7.19 -23.25 4.32
CA ARG A 216 -6.05 -23.52 3.47
C ARG A 216 -5.78 -22.39 2.49
N LEU A 217 -6.69 -21.41 2.37
CA LEU A 217 -6.50 -20.27 1.49
C LEU A 217 -5.51 -19.27 2.08
N GLU A 218 -4.63 -18.76 1.23
CA GLU A 218 -3.79 -17.60 1.50
C GLU A 218 -4.54 -16.32 1.10
N TYR A 219 -4.58 -15.35 2.00
CA TYR A 219 -5.23 -14.06 1.79
C TYR A 219 -4.18 -12.96 1.71
N ARG A 220 -4.14 -12.21 0.61
CA ARG A 220 -3.13 -11.16 0.40
C ARG A 220 -3.57 -10.14 -0.64
N CYS A 221 -2.84 -9.03 -0.74
CA CYS A 221 -2.95 -8.15 -1.90
C CYS A 221 -2.61 -8.92 -3.18
N ALA A 222 -3.29 -8.58 -4.28
CA ALA A 222 -3.02 -9.15 -5.58
C ALA A 222 -1.59 -8.81 -6.02
N LEU A 223 -0.89 -9.81 -6.54
CA LEU A 223 0.37 -9.66 -7.24
C LEU A 223 0.10 -9.38 -8.72
N PRO A 224 1.01 -8.71 -9.45
CA PRO A 224 0.85 -8.50 -10.89
C PRO A 224 0.72 -9.79 -11.71
N SER A 225 1.17 -10.92 -11.17
CA SER A 225 1.07 -12.24 -11.77
C SER A 225 -0.27 -12.94 -11.52
N ASP A 226 -1.09 -12.42 -10.61
CA ASP A 226 -2.39 -13.01 -10.29
C ASP A 226 -3.38 -12.78 -11.43
N LYS A 227 -4.03 -13.86 -11.85
CA LYS A 227 -5.20 -13.78 -12.72
C LYS A 227 -6.42 -13.53 -11.84
N LEU A 228 -6.89 -12.29 -11.81
CA LEU A 228 -8.07 -11.90 -11.05
C LEU A 228 -9.33 -12.47 -11.69
N VAL A 229 -10.31 -12.80 -10.85
CA VAL A 229 -11.57 -13.38 -11.28
C VAL A 229 -12.58 -12.25 -11.44
N ARG A 230 -12.42 -11.41 -12.45
CA ARG A 230 -13.36 -10.33 -12.74
C ARG A 230 -13.46 -10.01 -14.23
N ASP A 231 -14.64 -9.55 -14.61
CA ASP A 231 -14.97 -9.14 -15.99
C ASP A 231 -14.80 -7.62 -16.20
N ALA A 232 -14.79 -6.83 -15.12
CA ALA A 232 -14.72 -5.37 -15.20
C ALA A 232 -13.27 -4.83 -15.30
N PRO A 233 -13.05 -3.75 -16.07
CA PRO A 233 -11.79 -3.01 -16.03
C PRO A 233 -11.54 -2.43 -14.63
N LYS A 234 -10.28 -2.50 -14.20
CA LYS A 234 -9.84 -1.91 -12.93
C LYS A 234 -10.11 -0.40 -12.91
N ILE A 235 -10.56 0.13 -11.79
CA ILE A 235 -10.59 1.58 -11.56
C ILE A 235 -9.15 2.04 -11.24
N ASP A 236 -8.69 3.12 -11.88
CA ASP A 236 -7.28 3.56 -11.86
C ASP A 236 -6.66 3.73 -10.45
N ASP A 237 -7.48 3.94 -9.41
CA ASP A 237 -7.03 4.16 -8.02
C ASP A 237 -7.44 3.04 -7.02
N SER A 238 -7.69 1.81 -7.48
CA SER A 238 -8.12 0.71 -6.61
C SER A 238 -6.99 -0.26 -6.22
N ALA A 239 -7.16 -0.91 -5.06
CA ALA A 239 -6.38 -2.07 -4.66
C ALA A 239 -7.18 -3.36 -4.86
N ASP A 240 -6.49 -4.43 -5.22
CA ASP A 240 -7.07 -5.75 -5.34
C ASP A 240 -6.59 -6.62 -4.18
N PHE A 241 -7.52 -7.29 -3.52
CA PHE A 241 -7.26 -8.32 -2.52
C PHE A 241 -7.68 -9.67 -3.08
N VAL A 242 -6.90 -10.72 -2.84
CA VAL A 242 -7.16 -12.05 -3.38
C VAL A 242 -7.18 -13.11 -2.29
N ALA A 243 -8.05 -14.10 -2.50
CA ALA A 243 -7.97 -15.39 -1.84
C ALA A 243 -7.31 -16.38 -2.80
N VAL A 244 -6.28 -17.06 -2.34
CA VAL A 244 -5.38 -17.88 -3.14
C VAL A 244 -5.38 -19.30 -2.58
N ASP A 245 -5.75 -20.29 -3.39
CA ASP A 245 -5.60 -21.70 -3.04
C ASP A 245 -4.17 -22.15 -3.39
N PRO A 246 -3.31 -22.38 -2.39
CA PRO A 246 -1.92 -22.79 -2.64
C PRO A 246 -1.82 -24.19 -3.23
N THR A 247 -2.90 -24.97 -3.20
CA THR A 247 -2.97 -26.32 -3.77
C THR A 247 -3.52 -26.34 -5.20
N ALA A 248 -4.03 -25.21 -5.69
CA ALA A 248 -4.53 -25.11 -7.05
C ALA A 248 -3.42 -25.33 -8.08
N LYS A 249 -3.80 -25.87 -9.25
CA LYS A 249 -2.88 -26.13 -10.35
C LYS A 249 -2.13 -24.83 -10.73
N ARG A 250 -0.83 -24.97 -11.01
CA ARG A 250 0.06 -23.88 -11.40
C ARG A 250 -0.57 -23.06 -12.54
N GLY A 251 -0.83 -21.77 -12.29
CA GLY A 251 -1.33 -20.83 -13.28
C GLY A 251 -2.66 -20.14 -12.93
N GLU A 252 -3.44 -20.69 -12.00
CA GLU A 252 -4.71 -20.10 -11.53
C GLU A 252 -4.90 -20.34 -10.03
N PRO A 253 -4.06 -19.77 -9.16
CA PRO A 253 -4.17 -20.00 -7.73
C PRO A 253 -5.24 -19.10 -7.08
N VAL A 254 -5.65 -18.00 -7.73
CA VAL A 254 -6.69 -17.12 -7.22
C VAL A 254 -8.05 -17.80 -7.34
N VAL A 255 -8.77 -17.83 -6.22
CA VAL A 255 -10.12 -18.41 -6.11
C VAL A 255 -11.18 -17.36 -5.80
N GLY A 256 -10.76 -16.17 -5.38
CA GLY A 256 -11.61 -14.99 -5.29
C GLY A 256 -10.80 -13.70 -5.24
N SER A 257 -11.44 -12.60 -5.60
CA SER A 257 -10.86 -11.26 -5.62
C SER A 257 -11.85 -10.21 -5.11
N LEU A 258 -11.33 -9.17 -4.49
CA LEU A 258 -12.06 -8.00 -4.01
C LEU A 258 -11.31 -6.75 -4.48
N GLU A 259 -11.98 -5.91 -5.27
CA GLU A 259 -11.48 -4.60 -5.64
C GLU A 259 -12.09 -3.54 -4.72
N TYR A 260 -11.22 -2.68 -4.18
CA TYR A 260 -11.66 -1.64 -3.26
C TYR A 260 -10.78 -0.39 -3.36
N ALA A 261 -11.35 0.76 -3.03
CA ALA A 261 -10.68 2.04 -3.02
C ALA A 261 -11.01 2.81 -1.73
N LEU A 262 -10.06 3.59 -1.21
CA LEU A 262 -10.34 4.50 -0.11
C LEU A 262 -10.79 5.83 -0.68
N MET A 263 -11.77 6.45 -0.07
CA MET A 263 -12.27 7.76 -0.43
C MET A 263 -12.11 8.72 0.71
N SER A 264 -11.89 9.99 0.35
CA SER A 264 -11.88 11.10 1.29
C SER A 264 -12.70 12.22 0.69
N VAL A 265 -13.95 12.33 1.14
CA VAL A 265 -14.87 13.38 0.66
C VAL A 265 -14.77 14.58 1.59
N PRO A 266 -14.55 15.81 1.08
CA PRO A 266 -14.48 17.01 1.90
C PRO A 266 -15.72 17.15 2.81
N GLY A 267 -15.50 17.34 4.11
CA GLY A 267 -16.57 17.42 5.11
C GLY A 267 -16.99 16.08 5.72
N TYR A 268 -16.52 14.95 5.17
CA TYR A 268 -16.76 13.61 5.68
C TYR A 268 -15.44 12.94 6.07
N ARG A 269 -15.49 11.95 6.96
CA ARG A 269 -14.32 11.10 7.19
C ARG A 269 -14.15 10.14 6.02
N LYS A 270 -13.13 9.29 6.07
CA LYS A 270 -12.83 8.41 4.93
C LYS A 270 -13.84 7.27 4.84
N TRP A 271 -13.99 6.75 3.63
CA TRP A 271 -14.89 5.64 3.33
C TRP A 271 -14.20 4.64 2.44
N VAL A 272 -14.62 3.39 2.48
CA VAL A 272 -14.17 2.40 1.51
C VAL A 272 -15.25 2.16 0.47
N TYR A 273 -14.89 2.34 -0.79
CA TYR A 273 -15.69 1.87 -1.90
C TYR A 273 -15.28 0.46 -2.27
N ILE A 274 -16.23 -0.46 -2.35
CA ILE A 274 -16.02 -1.80 -2.90
C ILE A 274 -16.57 -1.79 -4.32
N ASN A 275 -15.68 -1.95 -5.29
CA ASN A 275 -16.04 -1.86 -6.71
C ASN A 275 -16.51 -3.21 -7.23
N ASP A 276 -15.77 -4.28 -6.93
CA ASP A 276 -16.01 -5.59 -7.51
C ASP A 276 -15.64 -6.71 -6.55
N VAL A 277 -16.40 -7.80 -6.62
CA VAL A 277 -16.20 -9.02 -5.85
C VAL A 277 -16.36 -10.22 -6.77
N GLY A 278 -15.25 -10.91 -6.97
CA GLY A 278 -15.15 -12.05 -7.86
C GLY A 278 -14.86 -13.34 -7.12
N VAL A 279 -15.44 -14.45 -7.58
CA VAL A 279 -15.14 -15.80 -7.10
C VAL A 279 -15.03 -16.73 -8.29
N ARG A 280 -14.08 -17.66 -8.27
CA ARG A 280 -13.91 -18.62 -9.35
C ARG A 280 -15.09 -19.60 -9.41
N GLU A 281 -15.56 -19.93 -10.61
CA GLU A 281 -16.79 -20.71 -10.79
C GLU A 281 -16.75 -22.10 -10.12
N ASP A 282 -15.62 -22.80 -10.16
CA ASP A 282 -15.42 -24.08 -9.47
C ASP A 282 -15.44 -23.95 -7.94
N TRP A 283 -15.22 -22.74 -7.41
CA TRP A 283 -15.39 -22.40 -6.01
C TRP A 283 -16.83 -21.98 -5.70
N MET A 284 -17.50 -21.26 -6.59
CA MET A 284 -18.94 -20.99 -6.47
C MET A 284 -19.77 -22.28 -6.44
N ARG A 285 -19.43 -23.26 -7.28
CA ARG A 285 -20.17 -24.54 -7.39
C ARG A 285 -19.99 -25.46 -6.18
N LYS A 286 -18.95 -25.29 -5.37
CA LYS A 286 -18.76 -26.06 -4.12
C LYS A 286 -19.61 -25.53 -2.95
N GLY A 287 -20.42 -24.51 -3.21
CA GLY A 287 -21.32 -23.82 -2.29
C GLY A 287 -21.10 -22.31 -2.40
N ASP A 288 -22.10 -21.52 -2.02
CA ASP A 288 -22.04 -20.05 -2.07
C ASP A 288 -20.85 -19.50 -1.27
N VAL A 289 -19.74 -19.28 -1.97
CA VAL A 289 -18.58 -18.57 -1.48
C VAL A 289 -18.90 -17.10 -1.59
N GLY A 290 -19.34 -16.50 -0.49
CA GLY A 290 -19.30 -15.05 -0.34
C GLY A 290 -17.90 -14.63 0.05
N VAL A 291 -17.25 -13.74 -0.72
CA VAL A 291 -16.09 -13.02 -0.21
C VAL A 291 -16.61 -12.08 0.86
N GLY A 292 -16.46 -12.48 2.12
CA GLY A 292 -16.79 -11.64 3.28
C GLY A 292 -15.94 -10.38 3.25
N VAL A 293 -16.56 -9.24 2.96
CA VAL A 293 -15.87 -7.95 3.05
C VAL A 293 -15.94 -7.47 4.49
N GLN A 294 -14.96 -7.88 5.31
CA GLN A 294 -14.72 -7.24 6.59
C GLN A 294 -13.70 -6.13 6.43
N ILE A 295 -14.22 -4.92 6.35
CA ILE A 295 -13.42 -3.72 6.45
C ILE A 295 -13.34 -3.38 7.93
N HIS A 296 -12.12 -3.38 8.47
CA HIS A 296 -11.94 -3.31 9.92
C HIS A 296 -12.08 -1.88 10.45
N LYS A 297 -12.66 -1.78 11.64
CA LYS A 297 -12.61 -0.61 12.57
C LYS A 297 -11.19 -0.18 12.96
N GLY A 298 -10.16 -0.94 12.55
CA GLY A 298 -8.76 -0.60 12.72
C GLY A 298 -8.34 0.69 12.03
N TRP A 299 -9.19 1.26 11.16
CA TRP A 299 -8.95 2.58 10.56
C TRP A 299 -9.72 3.65 11.33
N PRO A 300 -9.08 4.35 12.28
CA PRO A 300 -9.78 5.30 13.17
C PRO A 300 -10.41 6.49 12.43
N ASP A 301 -10.04 6.70 11.16
CA ASP A 301 -10.52 7.78 10.31
C ASP A 301 -11.51 7.31 9.25
N VAL A 302 -11.99 6.06 9.30
CA VAL A 302 -12.88 5.48 8.29
C VAL A 302 -14.21 5.13 8.93
N ASP A 303 -15.29 5.70 8.42
CA ASP A 303 -16.62 5.59 9.05
C ASP A 303 -17.40 4.36 8.56
N GLY A 304 -17.09 3.87 7.36
CA GLY A 304 -17.80 2.75 6.78
C GLY A 304 -17.30 2.30 5.41
N ALA A 305 -18.05 1.37 4.84
CA ALA A 305 -17.91 0.85 3.50
C ALA A 305 -19.19 1.10 2.71
N TYR A 306 -19.08 1.25 1.40
CA TYR A 306 -20.24 1.25 0.53
C TYR A 306 -19.93 0.56 -0.80
N LEU A 307 -20.99 0.09 -1.45
CA LEU A 307 -20.92 -0.64 -2.71
C LEU A 307 -22.21 -0.48 -3.49
N VAL A 308 -22.16 -0.81 -4.77
CA VAL A 308 -23.32 -0.85 -5.66
C VAL A 308 -23.48 -2.23 -6.26
N VAL A 309 -24.72 -2.70 -6.36
CA VAL A 309 -25.05 -4.04 -6.87
C VAL A 309 -25.99 -3.90 -8.07
N GLY A 310 -25.74 -4.67 -9.12
CA GLY A 310 -26.61 -4.71 -10.29
C GLY A 310 -28.05 -5.10 -9.92
N LYS A 311 -29.03 -4.48 -10.58
CA LYS A 311 -30.46 -4.71 -10.31
C LYS A 311 -30.86 -6.19 -10.38
N SER A 312 -30.23 -7.00 -11.23
CA SER A 312 -30.50 -8.43 -11.41
C SER A 312 -29.78 -9.36 -10.43
N GLU A 313 -28.85 -8.85 -9.61
CA GLU A 313 -27.95 -9.69 -8.82
C GLU A 313 -28.52 -10.02 -7.42
N LYS A 314 -29.66 -10.72 -7.39
CA LYS A 314 -30.37 -11.04 -6.13
C LYS A 314 -29.46 -11.69 -5.08
N SER A 315 -28.64 -12.66 -5.47
CA SER A 315 -27.75 -13.38 -4.55
C SER A 315 -26.71 -12.48 -3.90
N ALA A 316 -26.19 -11.48 -4.62
CA ALA A 316 -25.25 -10.52 -4.08
C ALA A 316 -25.92 -9.59 -3.06
N LYS A 317 -27.16 -9.15 -3.34
CA LYS A 317 -27.95 -8.33 -2.41
C LYS A 317 -28.26 -9.06 -1.11
N ASP A 318 -28.79 -10.28 -1.23
CA ASP A 318 -29.10 -11.14 -0.08
C ASP A 318 -27.85 -11.37 0.78
N PHE A 319 -26.68 -11.53 0.13
CA PHE A 319 -25.39 -11.65 0.81
C PHE A 319 -25.02 -10.36 1.57
N TYR A 320 -25.03 -9.21 0.90
CA TYR A 320 -24.58 -7.95 1.52
C TYR A 320 -25.47 -7.53 2.70
N GLU A 321 -26.79 -7.68 2.58
CA GLU A 321 -27.73 -7.42 3.68
C GLU A 321 -27.45 -8.31 4.88
N LYS A 322 -27.18 -9.60 4.62
CA LYS A 322 -26.89 -10.57 5.67
C LYS A 322 -25.56 -10.36 6.37
N VAL A 323 -24.56 -9.80 5.69
CA VAL A 323 -23.28 -9.40 6.32
C VAL A 323 -23.33 -7.98 6.90
N GLY A 324 -24.50 -7.35 6.93
CA GLY A 324 -24.79 -6.12 7.68
C GLY A 324 -24.72 -4.83 6.87
N PHE A 325 -24.58 -4.89 5.54
CA PHE A 325 -24.80 -3.71 4.71
C PHE A 325 -26.28 -3.35 4.71
N ASN A 326 -26.56 -2.05 4.75
CA ASN A 326 -27.91 -1.51 4.72
C ASN A 326 -28.17 -0.97 3.32
N TYR A 327 -29.25 -1.38 2.69
CA TYR A 327 -29.72 -0.75 1.46
C TYR A 327 -30.01 0.74 1.71
N LYS A 328 -29.47 1.61 0.86
CA LYS A 328 -29.62 3.08 0.98
C LYS A 328 -30.39 3.73 -0.14
N GLY A 329 -30.74 2.98 -1.17
CA GLY A 329 -31.44 3.50 -2.33
C GLY A 329 -30.75 3.11 -3.62
N LYS A 330 -31.15 3.77 -4.69
CA LYS A 330 -30.56 3.55 -6.01
C LYS A 330 -29.59 4.66 -6.32
N SER A 331 -28.52 4.31 -7.03
CA SER A 331 -27.75 5.27 -7.77
C SER A 331 -27.62 4.78 -9.21
N GLY A 332 -28.23 5.54 -10.12
CA GLY A 332 -28.45 5.12 -11.50
C GLY A 332 -29.19 3.76 -11.59
N PRO A 333 -28.69 2.77 -12.35
CA PRO A 333 -29.31 1.46 -12.50
C PRO A 333 -28.95 0.47 -11.37
N HIS A 334 -28.17 0.87 -10.38
CA HIS A 334 -27.66 -0.01 -9.33
C HIS A 334 -28.32 0.25 -7.97
N ASP A 335 -28.40 -0.80 -7.15
CA ASP A 335 -28.85 -0.74 -5.76
C ASP A 335 -27.63 -0.48 -4.87
N GLY A 336 -27.66 0.59 -4.09
CA GLY A 336 -26.56 1.02 -3.23
C GLY A 336 -26.69 0.51 -1.80
N TYR A 337 -25.56 0.07 -1.25
CA TYR A 337 -25.47 -0.58 0.05
C TYR A 337 -24.36 0.05 0.88
N VAL A 338 -24.63 0.22 2.18
CA VAL A 338 -23.72 0.92 3.11
C VAL A 338 -23.56 0.15 4.42
N PHE A 339 -22.33 -0.06 4.82
CA PHE A 339 -21.93 -0.64 6.10
C PHE A 339 -21.27 0.42 6.95
N TYR A 340 -21.76 0.66 8.18
CA TYR A 340 -21.14 1.61 9.12
C TYR A 340 -20.38 0.82 10.20
N PHE A 341 -19.11 1.15 10.45
CA PHE A 341 -18.29 0.40 11.43
C PHE A 341 -18.70 0.63 12.88
N ASP A 342 -19.39 1.73 13.16
CA ASP A 342 -19.89 2.07 14.48
C ASP A 342 -21.37 1.70 14.70
N SER A 343 -22.00 0.99 13.76
CA SER A 343 -23.40 0.59 13.90
C SER A 343 -23.60 -0.45 15.02
N PRO A 344 -24.60 -0.31 15.91
CA PRO A 344 -24.94 -1.30 16.93
C PRO A 344 -25.34 -2.67 16.36
N SER A 345 -25.73 -2.70 15.08
CA SER A 345 -26.08 -3.91 14.33
C SER A 345 -24.86 -4.63 13.73
N ALA A 346 -23.67 -4.03 13.80
CA ALA A 346 -22.43 -4.69 13.45
C ALA A 346 -22.11 -5.74 14.53
N ASN A 347 -22.59 -6.97 14.35
CA ASN A 347 -22.23 -8.13 15.17
C ASN A 347 -20.78 -8.55 14.91
N LEU A 348 -19.83 -7.66 15.21
CA LEU A 348 -18.40 -7.91 15.10
C LEU A 348 -17.90 -8.53 16.42
N PRO A 349 -17.12 -9.64 16.36
CA PRO A 349 -16.45 -10.17 17.54
C PRO A 349 -15.57 -9.11 18.21
N LYS A 350 -15.69 -8.96 19.54
CA LYS A 350 -15.04 -7.87 20.31
C LYS A 350 -13.52 -8.03 20.47
N ASP A 351 -12.96 -9.18 20.10
CA ASP A 351 -11.62 -9.60 20.52
C ASP A 351 -10.62 -9.68 19.35
N LEU A 352 -10.91 -9.04 18.22
CA LEU A 352 -10.06 -9.10 17.02
C LEU A 352 -8.94 -8.03 17.06
N PRO A 353 -7.69 -8.38 16.74
CA PRO A 353 -6.58 -7.42 16.70
C PRO A 353 -6.70 -6.41 15.54
N SER A 354 -6.24 -5.18 15.76
CA SER A 354 -6.27 -4.09 14.78
C SER A 354 -5.18 -4.22 13.71
N ILE A 355 -5.56 -4.18 12.43
CA ILE A 355 -4.63 -4.26 11.29
C ILE A 355 -4.69 -2.97 10.46
N TYR A 356 -3.54 -2.43 10.08
CA TYR A 356 -3.41 -1.20 9.31
C TYR A 356 -2.84 -1.50 7.91
N ILE A 357 -3.63 -1.29 6.86
CA ILE A 357 -3.21 -1.36 5.45
C ILE A 357 -3.34 0.06 4.87
N SER A 358 -2.32 0.57 4.16
CA SER A 358 -2.44 1.83 3.41
C SER A 358 -3.26 1.54 2.19
N LEU A 359 -4.31 2.31 1.97
CA LEU A 359 -5.06 2.24 0.73
C LEU A 359 -4.74 3.43 -0.19
N PRO A 360 -4.82 3.24 -1.51
CA PRO A 360 -4.90 4.35 -2.45
C PRO A 360 -6.18 5.15 -2.18
N LEU A 361 -6.04 6.48 -2.19
CA LEU A 361 -7.17 7.41 -2.15
C LEU A 361 -7.63 7.61 -3.59
N THR A 362 -8.87 7.24 -3.90
CA THR A 362 -9.43 7.47 -5.23
C THR A 362 -9.93 8.90 -5.40
N THR A 363 -9.72 9.45 -6.59
CA THR A 363 -10.27 10.74 -7.06
C THR A 363 -11.31 10.56 -8.16
N ASN A 364 -11.79 9.33 -8.35
CA ASN A 364 -12.73 9.01 -9.41
C ASN A 364 -14.09 9.68 -9.16
N SER A 365 -14.47 10.60 -10.04
CA SER A 365 -15.71 11.39 -9.94
C SER A 365 -16.99 10.55 -10.00
N PHE A 366 -16.95 9.38 -10.64
CA PHE A 366 -18.09 8.45 -10.69
C PHE A 366 -18.30 7.79 -9.32
N VAL A 367 -17.22 7.35 -8.70
CA VAL A 367 -17.21 6.80 -7.34
C VAL A 367 -17.62 7.89 -6.33
N GLU A 368 -17.16 9.13 -6.53
CA GLU A 368 -17.57 10.28 -5.74
C GLU A 368 -19.07 10.58 -5.85
N GLN A 369 -19.65 10.50 -7.05
CA GLN A 369 -21.09 10.70 -7.24
C GLN A 369 -21.92 9.64 -6.49
N PHE A 370 -21.52 8.36 -6.53
CA PHE A 370 -22.20 7.32 -5.75
C PHE A 370 -22.18 7.58 -4.26
N PHE A 371 -21.06 8.08 -3.76
CA PHE A 371 -20.96 8.44 -2.36
C PHE A 371 -21.97 9.53 -1.99
N TYR A 372 -22.07 10.59 -2.79
CA TYR A 372 -23.07 11.63 -2.59
C TYR A 372 -24.49 11.04 -2.63
N ASP A 373 -24.84 10.27 -3.66
CA ASP A 373 -26.19 9.70 -3.83
C ASP A 373 -26.63 8.77 -2.67
N LEU A 374 -25.69 8.05 -2.03
CA LEU A 374 -25.99 7.00 -1.06
C LEU A 374 -25.78 7.40 0.41
N ILE A 375 -24.80 8.25 0.67
CA ILE A 375 -24.36 8.59 2.04
C ILE A 375 -24.87 9.96 2.47
N ILE A 376 -25.04 10.87 1.51
CA ILE A 376 -25.48 12.24 1.74
C ILE A 376 -26.86 12.35 1.09
N PRO A 377 -27.92 11.80 1.72
CA PRO A 377 -29.26 12.03 1.20
C PRO A 377 -29.48 13.54 1.12
N ASP A 378 -30.15 13.99 0.05
CA ASP A 378 -30.53 15.39 -0.14
C ASP A 378 -30.91 16.01 1.20
N SER A 379 -30.17 17.03 1.62
CA SER A 379 -30.44 17.76 2.84
C SER A 379 -31.86 18.33 2.76
N GLU A 380 -32.79 17.75 3.53
CA GLU A 380 -33.96 18.50 4.01
C GLU A 380 -33.53 19.62 4.96
#